data_AF-A0A0Q1BXV4-F1
#
_entry.id   AF-A0A0Q1BXV4-F1
#
_cell.length_a   1.000
_cell.length_b   1.000
_cell.length_c   1.000
_cell.angle_alpha   90.00
_cell.angle_beta   90.00
_cell.angle_gamma   90.00
#
_symmetry.space_group_name_H-M   'P 1'
#
loop_
_entity.id
_entity.type
_entity.pdbx_description
1 polymer ?
#
loop_
_entity_poly.entity_id
_entity_poly.type
_entity_poly.pdbx_seq_one_letter_code
_entity_poly.pdbx_strand_id
1 'polypeptide(L)'
;MRLFVLGIMCISLISCDREAGFDAILMEGPAPSEVQANVQFNNMEPPFSVTVSPTAIGATAFEVISGLPGDTAMLIGIQQEVTFSYPEADDNFFVTIRAIAPNNSVTEQQFEVIPPADPCAQILSSPLTWDNGNDGAFSFGFNGVELQVVANPDISGANSEASNVLEIVQDGGGNFDGFGIQNSAPIDFSDEDKIVRLKFWSNVEVPIRLSMQQDPNNETEREVEVTLIHTGTGWEEMRFDFVNAIAGFTGNSDGALGVLDGASFVPTGQYIRVQMFIGPGDDVSGTFYLDDVGVCP
;
A
#
# COMPACT_ATOMS: atom_id res chain seq x y z
N MET A 1 57.17 58.22 -81.07
CA MET A 1 56.69 57.59 -82.31
C MET A 1 56.82 56.08 -82.14
N ARG A 2 55.73 55.32 -82.39
CA ARG A 2 55.51 53.86 -82.22
C ARG A 2 55.16 53.46 -80.76
N LEU A 3 53.91 53.20 -80.34
CA LEU A 3 52.76 52.43 -80.86
C LEU A 3 52.95 50.90 -80.76
N PHE A 4 51.96 50.22 -80.13
CA PHE A 4 51.71 48.74 -80.05
C PHE A 4 52.55 47.95 -79.00
N VAL A 5 52.08 46.97 -78.22
CA VAL A 5 50.98 45.99 -78.36
C VAL A 5 50.41 45.59 -76.97
N LEU A 6 49.10 45.30 -76.98
CA LEU A 6 48.23 44.54 -76.08
C LEU A 6 48.86 43.29 -75.41
N GLY A 7 48.57 43.06 -74.12
CA GLY A 7 48.88 41.81 -73.41
C GLY A 7 47.86 41.54 -72.31
N ILE A 8 46.72 40.95 -72.68
CA ILE A 8 45.72 40.41 -71.75
C ILE A 8 46.28 39.10 -71.19
N MET A 9 46.61 39.08 -69.90
CA MET A 9 47.03 37.89 -69.18
C MET A 9 45.97 37.54 -68.14
N CYS A 10 45.18 36.52 -68.45
CA CYS A 10 44.18 35.91 -67.57
C CYS A 10 44.85 35.39 -66.30
N ILE A 11 44.49 35.96 -65.15
CA ILE A 11 44.78 35.37 -63.83
C ILE A 11 43.64 34.40 -63.55
N SER A 12 43.87 33.11 -63.81
CA SER A 12 43.02 32.02 -63.35
C SER A 12 43.12 31.93 -61.83
N LEU A 13 42.03 32.26 -61.14
CA LEU A 13 41.83 31.93 -59.74
C LEU A 13 41.79 30.40 -59.61
N ILE A 14 42.85 29.80 -59.09
CA ILE A 14 42.79 28.45 -58.54
C ILE A 14 42.04 28.60 -57.21
N SER A 15 40.71 28.46 -57.25
CA SER A 15 39.93 28.18 -56.05
C SER A 15 40.30 26.77 -55.60
N CYS A 16 41.01 26.65 -54.48
CA CYS A 16 41.00 25.41 -53.73
C CYS A 16 39.61 25.28 -53.10
N ASP A 17 38.66 24.69 -53.83
CA ASP A 17 37.46 24.12 -53.24
C ASP A 17 37.88 22.89 -52.46
N ARG A 18 38.48 23.11 -51.29
CA ARG A 18 38.57 22.09 -50.27
C ARG A 18 37.26 22.16 -49.50
N GLU A 19 36.23 21.55 -50.08
CA GLU A 19 35.10 21.04 -49.30
C GLU A 19 35.70 20.07 -48.28
N ALA A 20 36.03 20.59 -47.10
CA ALA A 20 36.10 19.76 -45.91
C ALA A 20 34.66 19.38 -45.62
N GLY A 21 34.16 18.36 -46.35
CA GLY A 21 33.04 17.58 -45.89
C GLY A 21 33.43 17.06 -44.53
N PHE A 22 32.93 17.71 -43.48
CA PHE A 22 32.70 17.02 -42.23
C PHE A 22 31.61 16.00 -42.56
N ASP A 23 32.04 14.86 -43.08
CA ASP A 23 31.28 13.63 -42.95
C ASP A 23 31.24 13.43 -41.43
N ALA A 24 30.15 13.91 -40.81
CA ALA A 24 29.85 13.53 -39.45
C ALA A 24 29.90 12.01 -39.49
N ILE A 25 30.91 11.43 -38.83
CA ILE A 25 30.97 9.99 -38.64
C ILE A 25 29.64 9.67 -37.96
N LEU A 26 28.67 9.18 -38.74
CA LEU A 26 27.52 8.50 -38.19
C LEU A 26 28.16 7.46 -37.29
N MET A 27 27.95 7.57 -35.99
CA MET A 27 28.40 6.56 -35.05
C MET A 27 27.59 5.29 -35.35
N GLU A 28 27.92 4.59 -36.42
CA GLU A 28 27.37 3.28 -36.73
C GLU A 28 27.82 2.37 -35.59
N GLY A 29 26.84 1.90 -34.84
CA GLY A 29 27.02 1.12 -33.63
C GLY A 29 25.73 0.37 -33.34
N PRO A 30 25.81 -0.78 -32.67
CA PRO A 30 24.62 -1.55 -32.35
C PRO A 30 23.71 -0.77 -31.40
N ALA A 31 22.41 -1.09 -31.41
CA ALA A 31 21.52 -0.68 -30.34
C ALA A 31 21.97 -1.27 -28.99
N PRO A 32 21.57 -0.69 -27.85
CA PRO A 32 21.91 -1.24 -26.55
C PRO A 32 21.46 -2.71 -26.40
N SER A 33 22.16 -3.49 -25.61
CA SER A 33 21.79 -4.90 -25.34
C SER A 33 21.71 -5.16 -23.85
N GLU A 34 21.17 -6.31 -23.46
CA GLU A 34 21.06 -6.73 -22.05
C GLU A 34 20.34 -5.68 -21.20
N VAL A 35 19.20 -5.17 -21.69
CA VAL A 35 18.36 -4.26 -20.90
C VAL A 35 17.81 -5.02 -19.69
N GLN A 36 18.13 -4.53 -18.51
CA GLN A 36 17.70 -5.04 -17.21
C GLN A 36 17.13 -3.88 -16.38
N ALA A 37 16.35 -4.23 -15.36
CA ALA A 37 15.80 -3.27 -14.42
C ALA A 37 15.75 -3.88 -13.03
N ASN A 38 16.19 -3.13 -12.03
CA ASN A 38 15.77 -3.36 -10.65
C ASN A 38 14.45 -2.62 -10.44
N VAL A 39 13.39 -3.33 -10.07
CA VAL A 39 12.07 -2.77 -9.75
C VAL A 39 11.83 -3.03 -8.27
N GLN A 40 11.90 -1.98 -7.45
CA GLN A 40 11.85 -2.05 -6.00
C GLN A 40 10.59 -1.37 -5.47
N PHE A 41 9.82 -2.09 -4.65
CA PHE A 41 8.73 -1.51 -3.86
C PHE A 41 9.28 -0.90 -2.57
N ASN A 42 8.85 0.33 -2.26
CA ASN A 42 9.27 1.08 -1.07
C ASN A 42 8.23 1.00 0.07
N ASN A 43 7.08 0.37 -0.17
CA ASN A 43 5.99 0.12 0.77
C ASN A 43 5.23 -1.16 0.38
N MET A 44 4.43 -1.67 1.30
CA MET A 44 3.68 -2.93 1.17
C MET A 44 2.19 -2.75 0.87
N GLU A 45 1.69 -1.52 0.92
CA GLU A 45 0.28 -1.20 0.71
C GLU A 45 0.13 -0.14 -0.40
N PRO A 46 -0.97 -0.18 -1.17
CA PRO A 46 -1.24 0.83 -2.18
C PRO A 46 -1.56 2.21 -1.57
N PRO A 47 -1.24 3.33 -2.26
CA PRO A 47 -0.52 3.37 -3.53
C PRO A 47 0.95 2.98 -3.36
N PHE A 48 1.43 2.06 -4.21
CA PHE A 48 2.78 1.53 -4.18
C PHE A 48 3.77 2.55 -4.74
N SER A 49 4.73 2.94 -3.92
CA SER A 49 5.92 3.70 -4.31
C SER A 49 6.94 2.72 -4.88
N VAL A 50 7.20 2.78 -6.19
CA VAL A 50 8.06 1.84 -6.91
C VAL A 50 9.23 2.56 -7.56
N THR A 51 10.45 2.20 -7.16
CA THR A 51 11.71 2.71 -7.73
C THR A 51 12.20 1.78 -8.85
N VAL A 52 12.53 2.37 -9.99
CA VAL A 52 13.02 1.67 -11.18
C VAL A 52 14.44 2.14 -11.49
N SER A 53 15.40 1.21 -11.46
CA SER A 53 16.82 1.46 -11.74
C SER A 53 17.26 0.61 -12.95
N PRO A 54 17.24 1.18 -14.18
CA PRO A 54 17.56 0.44 -15.40
C PRO A 54 19.08 0.32 -15.66
N THR A 55 19.48 -0.76 -16.32
CA THR A 55 20.84 -0.97 -16.84
C THR A 55 20.79 -1.58 -18.23
N ALA A 56 21.81 -1.31 -19.05
CA ALA A 56 21.98 -1.91 -20.37
C ALA A 56 23.42 -1.71 -20.86
N ILE A 57 23.92 -2.63 -21.68
CA ILE A 57 25.21 -2.49 -22.37
C ILE A 57 25.04 -1.52 -23.54
N GLY A 58 25.91 -0.51 -23.62
CA GLY A 58 25.95 0.45 -24.74
C GLY A 58 24.94 1.61 -24.65
N ALA A 59 24.17 1.70 -23.56
CA ALA A 59 23.27 2.81 -23.32
C ALA A 59 23.99 4.03 -22.72
N THR A 60 23.56 5.23 -23.13
CA THR A 60 23.94 6.52 -22.54
C THR A 60 22.81 7.19 -21.79
N ALA A 61 21.57 6.77 -22.02
CA ALA A 61 20.39 7.26 -21.34
C ALA A 61 19.28 6.19 -21.37
N PHE A 62 18.25 6.39 -20.56
CA PHE A 62 17.04 5.57 -20.55
C PHE A 62 15.80 6.46 -20.58
N GLU A 63 14.81 6.10 -21.38
CA GLU A 63 13.44 6.55 -21.21
C GLU A 63 12.67 5.47 -20.44
N VAL A 64 12.09 5.85 -19.30
CA VAL A 64 11.30 4.96 -18.44
C VAL A 64 9.83 5.39 -18.48
N ILE A 65 8.94 4.47 -18.80
CA ILE A 65 7.49 4.70 -18.92
C ILE A 65 6.80 3.79 -17.90
N SER A 66 6.05 4.36 -16.96
CA SER A 66 5.38 3.64 -15.87
C SER A 66 4.28 2.67 -16.34
N GLY A 67 3.71 2.90 -17.52
CA GLY A 67 2.53 2.18 -18.01
C GLY A 67 1.21 2.66 -17.39
N LEU A 68 1.25 3.67 -16.50
CA LEU A 68 0.04 4.26 -15.94
C LEU A 68 -0.70 5.12 -16.98
N PRO A 69 -2.05 5.17 -16.96
CA PRO A 69 -2.82 5.98 -17.89
C PRO A 69 -2.46 7.47 -17.83
N GLY A 70 -1.99 8.02 -18.95
CA GLY A 70 -1.67 9.44 -19.06
C GLY A 70 -0.23 9.82 -18.70
N ASP A 71 0.58 8.88 -18.21
CA ASP A 71 2.00 9.12 -17.92
C ASP A 71 2.85 9.20 -19.19
N THR A 72 3.88 10.06 -19.14
CA THR A 72 4.85 10.24 -20.22
C THR A 72 6.20 9.64 -19.85
N ALA A 73 7.01 9.29 -20.86
CA ALA A 73 8.37 8.81 -20.66
C ALA A 73 9.23 9.81 -19.85
N MET A 74 9.95 9.31 -18.85
CA MET A 74 10.95 10.06 -18.10
C MET A 74 12.35 9.72 -18.61
N LEU A 75 13.08 10.73 -19.08
CA LEU A 75 14.47 10.58 -19.53
C LEU A 75 15.42 10.69 -18.34
N ILE A 76 16.22 9.65 -18.11
CA ILE A 76 17.24 9.58 -17.07
C ILE A 76 18.59 9.19 -17.66
N GLY A 77 19.66 9.63 -17.02
CA GLY A 77 21.04 9.24 -17.35
C GLY A 77 21.40 7.85 -16.83
N ILE A 78 22.62 7.41 -17.13
CA ILE A 78 23.19 6.17 -16.56
C ILE A 78 23.29 6.25 -15.03
N GLN A 79 23.05 5.11 -14.35
CA GLN A 79 23.09 5.00 -12.88
C GLN A 79 22.09 5.92 -12.14
N GLN A 80 21.08 6.43 -12.84
CA GLN A 80 19.96 7.12 -12.23
C GLN A 80 18.77 6.16 -12.11
N GLU A 81 17.82 6.55 -11.26
CA GLU A 81 16.58 5.84 -11.02
C GLU A 81 15.42 6.83 -10.97
N VAL A 82 14.22 6.29 -11.08
CA VAL A 82 12.97 7.05 -11.06
C VAL A 82 11.97 6.32 -10.18
N THR A 83 11.17 7.07 -9.42
CA THR A 83 10.11 6.52 -8.58
C THR A 83 8.75 6.89 -9.13
N PHE A 84 7.84 5.91 -9.21
CA PHE A 84 6.44 6.09 -9.61
C PHE A 84 5.51 5.69 -8.46
N SER A 85 4.26 6.14 -8.52
CA SER A 85 3.21 5.77 -7.58
C SER A 85 2.13 4.98 -8.33
N TYR A 86 2.06 3.68 -8.09
CA TYR A 86 1.08 2.78 -8.68
C TYR A 86 -0.13 2.64 -7.74
N PRO A 87 -1.37 2.77 -8.22
CA PRO A 87 -2.55 2.52 -7.39
C PRO A 87 -2.74 1.02 -7.14
N GLU A 88 -3.69 0.69 -6.29
CA GLU A 88 -4.25 -0.67 -6.28
C GLU A 88 -4.97 -0.95 -7.61
N ALA A 89 -4.79 -2.16 -8.14
CA ALA A 89 -5.49 -2.60 -9.35
C ALA A 89 -5.59 -4.12 -9.40
N ASP A 90 -6.67 -4.60 -10.02
CA ASP A 90 -6.88 -6.03 -10.32
C ASP A 90 -5.99 -6.52 -11.48
N ASP A 91 -5.41 -5.59 -12.25
CA ASP A 91 -4.55 -5.85 -13.40
C ASP A 91 -3.07 -5.56 -13.08
N ASN A 92 -2.17 -6.37 -13.64
CA ASN A 92 -0.73 -6.17 -13.49
C ASN A 92 -0.24 -4.92 -14.24
N PHE A 93 0.58 -4.11 -13.57
CA PHE A 93 1.26 -2.99 -14.20
C PHE A 93 2.56 -3.41 -14.88
N PHE A 94 3.01 -2.61 -15.85
CA PHE A 94 4.27 -2.84 -16.54
C PHE A 94 5.03 -1.54 -16.71
N VAL A 95 6.33 -1.57 -16.39
CA VAL A 95 7.25 -0.50 -16.77
C VAL A 95 7.92 -0.85 -18.10
N THR A 96 7.95 0.11 -19.02
CA THR A 96 8.69 0.00 -20.28
C THR A 96 9.97 0.82 -20.20
N ILE A 97 11.11 0.19 -20.48
CA ILE A 97 12.43 0.83 -20.52
C ILE A 97 12.93 0.83 -21.95
N ARG A 98 13.28 2.02 -22.43
CA ARG A 98 13.98 2.26 -23.70
C ARG A 98 15.41 2.67 -23.41
N ALA A 99 16.35 1.77 -23.65
CA ALA A 99 17.77 2.05 -23.57
C ALA A 99 18.23 2.77 -24.84
N ILE A 100 18.91 3.92 -24.70
CA ILE A 100 19.30 4.79 -25.82
C ILE A 100 20.82 4.83 -25.95
N ALA A 101 21.34 4.45 -27.12
CA ALA A 101 22.76 4.56 -27.45
C ALA A 101 23.15 5.97 -27.93
N PRO A 102 24.45 6.34 -27.97
CA PRO A 102 24.92 7.64 -28.48
C PRO A 102 24.48 7.96 -29.92
N ASN A 103 24.17 6.93 -30.71
CA ASN A 103 23.72 7.04 -32.09
C ASN A 103 22.19 7.04 -32.24
N ASN A 104 21.47 7.21 -31.13
CA ASN A 104 20.01 7.19 -31.02
C ASN A 104 19.35 5.84 -31.38
N SER A 105 20.12 4.77 -31.53
CA SER A 105 19.54 3.43 -31.59
C SER A 105 18.93 3.07 -30.24
N VAL A 106 17.76 2.44 -30.27
CA VAL A 106 16.96 2.12 -29.07
C VAL A 106 16.71 0.64 -28.99
N THR A 107 16.84 0.11 -27.78
CA THR A 107 16.31 -1.22 -27.42
C THR A 107 15.26 -1.05 -26.34
N GLU A 108 14.08 -1.60 -26.59
CA GLU A 108 12.95 -1.53 -25.68
C GLU A 108 12.76 -2.88 -24.99
N GLN A 109 12.52 -2.85 -23.68
CA GLN A 109 12.17 -4.02 -22.89
C GLN A 109 11.08 -3.63 -21.88
N GLN A 110 10.13 -4.53 -21.68
CA GLN A 110 9.07 -4.39 -20.69
C GLN A 110 9.37 -5.28 -19.48
N PHE A 111 9.05 -4.76 -18.29
CA PHE A 111 9.17 -5.46 -17.02
C PHE A 111 7.85 -5.36 -16.28
N GLU A 112 7.39 -6.48 -15.74
CA GLU A 112 6.19 -6.51 -14.92
C GLU A 112 6.48 -5.90 -13.55
N VAL A 113 5.55 -5.09 -13.06
CA VAL A 113 5.58 -4.49 -11.74
C VAL A 113 4.68 -5.36 -10.88
N ILE A 114 5.26 -6.39 -10.28
CA ILE A 114 4.54 -7.37 -9.45
C ILE A 114 4.51 -6.83 -8.02
N PRO A 115 3.36 -6.41 -7.48
CA PRO A 115 3.26 -6.00 -6.08
C PRO A 115 3.78 -7.10 -5.16
N PRO A 116 4.40 -6.73 -4.03
CA PRO A 116 4.68 -7.73 -3.00
C PRO A 116 3.34 -8.38 -2.60
N ALA A 117 3.36 -9.69 -2.33
CA ALA A 117 2.19 -10.35 -1.78
C ALA A 117 1.79 -9.62 -0.49
N ASP A 118 0.51 -9.28 -0.34
CA ASP A 118 0.01 -8.76 0.93
C ASP A 118 0.28 -9.83 1.99
N PRO A 119 1.15 -9.57 2.98
CA PRO A 119 1.42 -10.55 4.00
C PRO A 119 0.12 -10.81 4.75
N CYS A 120 -0.46 -11.99 4.61
CA CYS A 120 -1.65 -12.36 5.37
C CYS A 120 -1.35 -13.60 6.21
N ALA A 121 -0.69 -13.37 7.33
CA ALA A 121 -0.61 -14.41 8.34
C ALA A 121 -1.98 -14.53 8.99
N GLN A 122 -2.42 -15.77 9.20
CA GLN A 122 -3.72 -16.04 9.79
C GLN A 122 -3.68 -15.79 11.30
N ILE A 123 -3.75 -14.52 11.72
CA ILE A 123 -3.74 -14.11 13.14
C ILE A 123 -4.94 -14.73 13.88
N LEU A 124 -6.11 -14.77 13.22
CA LEU A 124 -7.28 -15.47 13.74
C LEU A 124 -7.40 -16.83 13.05
N SER A 125 -7.01 -17.90 13.75
CA SER A 125 -7.14 -19.29 13.25
C SER A 125 -8.57 -19.69 12.86
N SER A 126 -9.57 -18.99 13.40
CA SER A 126 -10.97 -19.03 12.97
C SER A 126 -11.47 -17.61 12.81
N PRO A 127 -11.48 -17.05 11.58
CA PRO A 127 -12.06 -15.74 11.30
C PRO A 127 -13.52 -15.65 11.71
N LEU A 128 -13.96 -14.42 12.01
CA LEU A 128 -15.35 -14.14 12.34
C LEU A 128 -16.03 -13.56 11.11
N THR A 129 -16.98 -14.32 10.55
CA THR A 129 -17.71 -13.94 9.33
C THR A 129 -19.22 -14.04 9.51
N TRP A 130 -19.69 -14.48 10.70
CA TRP A 130 -21.12 -14.65 11.04
C TRP A 130 -21.93 -15.57 10.11
N ASP A 131 -21.23 -16.27 9.23
CA ASP A 131 -21.80 -17.21 8.28
C ASP A 131 -21.37 -18.64 8.62
N ASN A 132 -22.30 -19.57 8.44
CA ASN A 132 -22.05 -21.01 8.64
C ASN A 132 -21.51 -21.38 10.04
N GLY A 133 -21.77 -20.55 11.05
CA GLY A 133 -21.30 -20.77 12.43
C GLY A 133 -19.87 -20.29 12.70
N ASN A 134 -19.30 -19.47 11.81
CA ASN A 134 -18.03 -18.75 12.04
C ASN A 134 -18.25 -17.52 12.93
N ASP A 135 -18.82 -17.77 14.11
CA ASP A 135 -19.04 -16.79 15.16
C ASP A 135 -17.95 -16.88 16.24
N GLY A 136 -17.88 -15.86 17.09
CA GLY A 136 -17.18 -15.98 18.37
C GLY A 136 -17.87 -17.00 19.29
N ALA A 137 -17.17 -17.42 20.34
CA ALA A 137 -17.76 -18.22 21.41
C ALA A 137 -18.96 -17.50 22.05
N PHE A 138 -18.86 -16.19 22.21
CA PHE A 138 -19.96 -15.28 22.53
C PHE A 138 -19.57 -13.83 22.24
N SER A 139 -20.56 -12.97 22.08
CA SER A 139 -20.41 -11.51 21.99
C SER A 139 -21.24 -10.80 23.06
N PHE A 140 -20.81 -9.60 23.45
CA PHE A 140 -21.50 -8.80 24.44
C PHE A 140 -21.21 -7.31 24.20
N GLY A 141 -22.25 -6.48 24.34
CA GLY A 141 -22.09 -5.02 24.39
C GLY A 141 -21.85 -4.54 25.82
N PHE A 142 -21.26 -3.36 25.95
CA PHE A 142 -21.14 -2.63 27.22
C PHE A 142 -21.60 -1.19 27.05
N ASN A 143 -21.94 -0.53 28.16
CA ASN A 143 -22.45 0.84 28.18
C ASN A 143 -23.69 1.11 27.31
N GLY A 144 -24.58 0.12 27.18
CA GLY A 144 -25.84 0.28 26.44
C GLY A 144 -25.79 -0.20 24.99
N VAL A 145 -24.63 -0.69 24.52
CA VAL A 145 -24.52 -1.29 23.18
C VAL A 145 -25.28 -2.60 23.08
N GLU A 146 -26.09 -2.74 22.04
CA GLU A 146 -26.80 -3.97 21.67
C GLU A 146 -26.17 -4.60 20.44
N LEU A 147 -26.13 -5.95 20.41
CA LEU A 147 -25.54 -6.73 19.33
C LEU A 147 -26.52 -7.76 18.80
N GLN A 148 -26.57 -7.93 17.49
CA GLN A 148 -27.27 -9.06 16.86
C GLN A 148 -26.66 -9.41 15.51
N VAL A 149 -26.85 -10.65 15.07
CA VAL A 149 -26.45 -11.09 13.73
C VAL A 149 -27.63 -10.90 12.78
N VAL A 150 -27.39 -10.21 11.66
CA VAL A 150 -28.40 -9.90 10.63
C VAL A 150 -27.84 -10.16 9.24
N ALA A 151 -28.71 -10.30 8.24
CA ALA A 151 -28.25 -10.28 6.85
C ALA A 151 -27.68 -8.89 6.51
N ASN A 152 -26.58 -8.83 5.76
CA ASN A 152 -25.92 -7.58 5.36
C ASN A 152 -26.95 -6.62 4.73
N PRO A 153 -27.27 -5.47 5.36
CA PRO A 153 -28.28 -4.54 4.86
C PRO A 153 -27.77 -3.66 3.72
N ASP A 154 -26.47 -3.60 3.48
CA ASP A 154 -25.81 -2.79 2.47
C ASP A 154 -24.79 -3.63 1.70
N ILE A 155 -25.23 -4.30 0.63
CA ILE A 155 -24.38 -5.14 -0.20
C ILE A 155 -23.63 -4.24 -1.21
N SER A 156 -22.57 -3.57 -0.74
CA SER A 156 -21.79 -2.60 -1.51
C SER A 156 -20.36 -2.44 -0.96
N GLY A 157 -19.55 -1.64 -1.66
CA GLY A 157 -18.20 -1.29 -1.19
C GLY A 157 -17.32 -2.53 -0.94
N ALA A 158 -16.59 -2.52 0.17
CA ALA A 158 -15.74 -3.63 0.58
C ALA A 158 -16.51 -4.92 0.95
N ASN A 159 -17.83 -4.84 1.18
CA ASN A 159 -18.68 -5.99 1.49
C ASN A 159 -19.80 -6.16 0.45
N SER A 160 -19.41 -6.51 -0.78
CA SER A 160 -20.28 -6.58 -1.95
C SER A 160 -21.02 -7.90 -2.14
N GLU A 161 -20.86 -8.86 -1.23
CA GLU A 161 -21.49 -10.18 -1.30
C GLU A 161 -22.62 -10.30 -0.28
N ALA A 162 -23.58 -11.19 -0.56
CA ALA A 162 -24.64 -11.48 0.39
C ALA A 162 -24.10 -12.39 1.52
N SER A 163 -23.90 -11.80 2.70
CA SER A 163 -23.44 -12.44 3.93
C SER A 163 -24.35 -12.11 5.12
N ASN A 164 -24.10 -12.74 6.28
CA ASN A 164 -24.54 -12.20 7.57
C ASN A 164 -23.44 -11.34 8.18
N VAL A 165 -23.83 -10.36 8.99
CA VAL A 165 -22.93 -9.40 9.66
C VAL A 165 -23.33 -9.23 11.12
N LEU A 166 -22.40 -8.78 11.95
CA LEU A 166 -22.72 -8.30 13.29
C LEU A 166 -23.25 -6.88 13.22
N GLU A 167 -24.52 -6.68 13.53
CA GLU A 167 -25.10 -5.36 13.79
C GLU A 167 -24.75 -4.91 15.22
N ILE A 168 -24.32 -3.66 15.32
CA ILE A 168 -23.93 -3.00 16.56
C ILE A 168 -24.77 -1.73 16.68
N VAL A 169 -25.58 -1.63 17.74
CA VAL A 169 -26.41 -0.44 18.00
C VAL A 169 -25.89 0.26 19.25
N GLN A 170 -25.40 1.49 19.09
CA GLN A 170 -25.04 2.38 20.19
C GLN A 170 -26.13 3.43 20.40
N ASP A 171 -26.59 3.61 21.63
CA ASP A 171 -27.61 4.60 21.99
C ASP A 171 -27.04 6.02 22.20
N GLY A 172 -25.70 6.15 22.22
CA GLY A 172 -24.97 7.39 22.47
C GLY A 172 -24.96 7.79 23.95
N GLY A 173 -25.22 6.84 24.86
CA GLY A 173 -25.31 7.06 26.29
C GLY A 173 -23.97 7.10 27.02
N GLY A 174 -22.87 6.68 26.39
CA GLY A 174 -21.55 6.68 27.00
C GLY A 174 -20.39 7.01 26.05
N ASN A 175 -19.36 7.62 26.62
CA ASN A 175 -18.17 8.04 25.90
C ASN A 175 -17.13 6.92 25.71
N PHE A 176 -17.46 5.69 26.09
CA PHE A 176 -16.61 4.51 25.88
C PHE A 176 -17.51 3.33 25.53
N ASP A 177 -18.50 3.57 24.67
CA ASP A 177 -19.41 2.54 24.19
C ASP A 177 -18.66 1.59 23.24
N GLY A 178 -19.09 0.34 23.26
CA GLY A 178 -18.44 -0.70 22.49
C GLY A 178 -18.92 -2.10 22.81
N PHE A 179 -18.17 -3.07 22.29
CA PHE A 179 -18.49 -4.48 22.44
C PHE A 179 -17.24 -5.34 22.53
N GLY A 180 -17.41 -6.55 23.04
CA GLY A 180 -16.40 -7.60 23.05
C GLY A 180 -16.89 -8.85 22.35
N ILE A 181 -15.96 -9.56 21.72
CA ILE A 181 -16.16 -10.89 21.16
C ILE A 181 -15.12 -11.80 21.81
N GLN A 182 -15.59 -12.83 22.50
CA GLN A 182 -14.74 -13.92 22.95
C GLN A 182 -14.58 -14.90 21.79
N ASN A 183 -13.36 -15.15 21.35
CA ASN A 183 -13.10 -16.07 20.25
C ASN A 183 -13.14 -17.54 20.73
N SER A 184 -13.52 -18.43 19.82
CA SER A 184 -13.51 -19.88 20.05
C SER A 184 -12.11 -20.49 20.00
N ALA A 185 -11.15 -19.78 19.42
CA ALA A 185 -9.75 -20.16 19.30
C ALA A 185 -8.83 -18.95 19.54
N PRO A 186 -7.57 -19.17 19.94
CA PRO A 186 -6.61 -18.09 20.16
C PRO A 186 -6.39 -17.22 18.92
N ILE A 187 -6.13 -15.95 19.21
CA ILE A 187 -5.66 -14.92 18.28
C ILE A 187 -4.14 -14.84 18.46
N ASP A 188 -3.38 -15.23 17.44
CA ASP A 188 -1.94 -15.48 17.56
C ASP A 188 -1.13 -14.41 16.82
N PHE A 189 -0.37 -13.62 17.59
CA PHE A 189 0.54 -12.61 17.06
C PHE A 189 1.99 -13.10 17.07
N SER A 190 2.28 -14.38 16.86
CA SER A 190 3.68 -14.87 16.81
C SER A 190 4.38 -14.64 15.46
N ASP A 191 3.64 -14.55 14.36
CA ASP A 191 4.17 -14.32 13.00
C ASP A 191 4.56 -12.86 12.72
N GLU A 192 5.35 -12.57 11.68
CA GLU A 192 5.78 -11.18 11.41
C GLU A 192 4.63 -10.23 11.05
N ASP A 193 3.58 -10.72 10.39
CA ASP A 193 2.38 -9.94 10.12
C ASP A 193 1.56 -9.75 11.40
N LYS A 194 1.29 -8.49 11.74
CA LYS A 194 0.51 -8.08 12.93
C LYS A 194 -0.75 -7.30 12.53
N ILE A 195 -1.17 -7.40 11.28
CA ILE A 195 -2.33 -6.66 10.77
C ILE A 195 -3.60 -7.47 11.01
N VAL A 196 -4.47 -6.96 11.88
CA VAL A 196 -5.84 -7.48 11.98
C VAL A 196 -6.72 -6.75 10.98
N ARG A 197 -7.22 -7.51 10.01
CA ARG A 197 -8.13 -7.07 8.95
C ARG A 197 -9.57 -7.30 9.38
N LEU A 198 -10.45 -6.37 9.03
CA LEU A 198 -11.89 -6.51 9.20
C LEU A 198 -12.62 -5.59 8.22
N LYS A 199 -13.90 -5.88 7.95
CA LYS A 199 -14.79 -4.96 7.26
C LYS A 199 -15.67 -4.29 8.28
N PHE A 200 -15.70 -2.96 8.25
CA PHE A 200 -16.57 -2.18 9.12
C PHE A 200 -17.45 -1.28 8.26
N TRP A 201 -18.69 -1.11 8.66
CA TRP A 201 -19.62 -0.19 8.03
C TRP A 201 -19.90 0.98 8.95
N SER A 202 -19.76 2.18 8.41
CA SER A 202 -20.34 3.38 8.99
C SER A 202 -20.72 4.39 7.91
N ASN A 203 -21.77 5.16 8.18
CA ASN A 203 -22.18 6.30 7.36
C ASN A 203 -21.74 7.66 7.95
N VAL A 204 -20.89 7.62 8.99
CA VAL A 204 -20.28 8.80 9.61
C VAL A 204 -18.79 8.54 9.82
N GLU A 205 -18.00 9.61 9.76
CA GLU A 205 -16.60 9.53 10.17
C GLU A 205 -16.55 9.23 11.67
N VAL A 206 -15.87 8.16 12.07
CA VAL A 206 -15.83 7.73 13.47
C VAL A 206 -14.51 7.02 13.80
N PRO A 207 -13.85 7.34 14.93
CA PRO A 207 -12.69 6.59 15.37
C PRO A 207 -13.11 5.22 15.92
N ILE A 208 -12.44 4.18 15.44
CA ILE A 208 -12.62 2.79 15.87
C ILE A 208 -11.35 2.37 16.57
N ARG A 209 -11.47 1.98 17.84
CA ARG A 209 -10.35 1.42 18.62
C ARG A 209 -10.54 -0.07 18.78
N LEU A 210 -9.61 -0.84 18.24
CA LEU A 210 -9.55 -2.29 18.36
C LEU A 210 -8.53 -2.67 19.43
N SER A 211 -8.97 -3.47 20.41
CA SER A 211 -8.16 -4.01 21.49
C SER A 211 -8.13 -5.54 21.45
N MET A 212 -6.98 -6.12 21.79
CA MET A 212 -6.78 -7.56 21.95
C MET A 212 -6.48 -7.85 23.42
N GLN A 213 -7.27 -8.75 24.02
CA GLN A 213 -7.21 -9.06 25.45
C GLN A 213 -6.95 -10.55 25.70
N GLN A 214 -6.12 -10.80 26.71
CA GLN A 214 -6.10 -12.06 27.43
C GLN A 214 -7.15 -11.99 28.54
N ASP A 215 -8.31 -12.61 28.30
CA ASP A 215 -9.41 -12.66 29.26
C ASP A 215 -9.65 -14.11 29.71
N PRO A 216 -9.94 -14.36 31.01
CA PRO A 216 -10.17 -13.38 32.09
C PRO A 216 -8.90 -12.81 32.72
N ASN A 217 -7.72 -13.32 32.36
CA ASN A 217 -6.47 -12.93 33.02
C ASN A 217 -5.41 -12.49 32.01
N ASN A 218 -4.80 -11.33 32.28
CA ASN A 218 -3.70 -10.76 31.51
C ASN A 218 -2.33 -11.22 32.07
N GLU A 219 -2.06 -12.52 31.95
CA GLU A 219 -0.94 -13.19 32.63
C GLU A 219 0.36 -13.25 31.83
N THR A 220 0.30 -13.36 30.50
CA THR A 220 1.50 -13.61 29.67
C THR A 220 1.73 -12.55 28.60
N GLU A 221 0.68 -11.86 28.17
CA GLU A 221 0.74 -10.78 27.19
C GLU A 221 0.03 -9.55 27.73
N ARG A 222 0.41 -8.37 27.25
CA ARG A 222 -0.21 -7.10 27.64
C ARG A 222 -1.41 -6.83 26.74
N GLU A 223 -2.55 -6.40 27.28
CA GLU A 223 -3.62 -5.86 26.42
C GLU A 223 -3.05 -4.78 25.48
N VAL A 224 -3.39 -4.87 24.20
CA VAL A 224 -2.90 -3.97 23.15
C VAL A 224 -4.05 -3.35 22.39
N GLU A 225 -3.89 -2.09 21.99
CA GLU A 225 -4.90 -1.37 21.22
C GLU A 225 -4.31 -0.55 20.07
N VAL A 226 -5.08 -0.46 18.99
CA VAL A 226 -4.82 0.37 17.81
C VAL A 226 -6.11 1.13 17.49
N THR A 227 -5.99 2.41 17.12
CA THR A 227 -7.12 3.24 16.70
C THR A 227 -6.95 3.66 15.25
N LEU A 228 -8.01 3.49 14.46
CA LEU A 228 -8.14 3.97 13.09
C LEU A 228 -9.37 4.85 12.97
N ILE A 229 -9.46 5.64 11.90
CA ILE A 229 -10.64 6.45 11.60
C ILE A 229 -11.34 5.81 10.40
N HIS A 230 -12.59 5.42 10.60
CA HIS A 230 -13.47 5.04 9.50
C HIS A 230 -14.00 6.32 8.82
N THR A 231 -14.01 6.40 7.50
CA THR A 231 -14.31 7.68 6.80
C THR A 231 -15.80 7.99 6.68
N GLY A 232 -16.64 6.99 6.93
CA GLY A 232 -18.11 7.14 6.94
C GLY A 232 -18.73 6.96 5.57
N THR A 233 -18.06 6.23 4.68
CA THR A 233 -18.46 6.10 3.28
C THR A 233 -19.20 4.79 2.97
N GLY A 234 -19.65 4.07 3.99
CA GLY A 234 -20.24 2.74 3.87
C GLY A 234 -19.28 1.66 4.39
N TRP A 235 -19.14 0.56 3.65
CA TRP A 235 -18.20 -0.51 3.99
C TRP A 235 -16.76 -0.16 3.62
N GLU A 236 -15.88 -0.21 4.61
CA GLU A 236 -14.42 -0.07 4.46
C GLU A 236 -13.71 -1.31 5.00
N GLU A 237 -12.67 -1.76 4.32
CA GLU A 237 -11.68 -2.67 4.91
C GLU A 237 -10.77 -1.86 5.84
N MET A 238 -10.72 -2.23 7.11
CA MET A 238 -9.86 -1.62 8.10
C MET A 238 -8.70 -2.56 8.46
N ARG A 239 -7.47 -2.04 8.38
CA ARG A 239 -6.22 -2.79 8.60
C ARG A 239 -5.51 -2.27 9.86
N PHE A 240 -5.80 -2.89 11.00
CA PHE A 240 -5.22 -2.50 12.29
C PHE A 240 -3.81 -3.08 12.44
N ASP A 241 -2.79 -2.26 12.20
CA ASP A 241 -1.39 -2.64 12.35
C ASP A 241 -0.92 -2.58 13.82
N PHE A 242 -0.74 -3.76 14.43
CA PHE A 242 -0.28 -3.86 15.81
C PHE A 242 1.24 -3.72 15.99
N VAL A 243 2.03 -3.53 14.93
CA VAL A 243 3.45 -3.13 15.05
C VAL A 243 3.59 -1.76 15.73
N ASN A 244 2.58 -0.90 15.58
CA ASN A 244 2.55 0.44 16.17
C ASN A 244 1.52 0.57 17.31
N ALA A 245 1.11 -0.56 17.90
CA ALA A 245 0.14 -0.57 18.99
C ALA A 245 0.68 0.07 20.28
N ILE A 246 -0.26 0.38 21.16
CA ILE A 246 0.00 0.78 22.54
C ILE A 246 -0.63 -0.20 23.51
N ALA A 247 -0.09 -0.25 24.73
CA ALA A 247 -0.66 -1.01 25.82
C ALA A 247 -2.00 -0.39 26.26
N GLY A 248 -3.05 -1.21 26.31
CA GLY A 248 -4.40 -0.79 26.70
C GLY A 248 -4.50 -0.31 28.15
N PHE A 249 -5.54 0.47 28.45
CA PHE A 249 -5.73 1.08 29.75
C PHE A 249 -6.16 0.06 30.83
N THR A 250 -5.42 -0.01 31.93
CA THR A 250 -5.74 -0.88 33.08
C THR A 250 -6.18 -0.08 34.31
N GLY A 251 -5.89 1.22 34.34
CA GLY A 251 -6.11 2.08 35.50
C GLY A 251 -5.15 1.80 36.66
N ASN A 252 -4.16 0.90 36.48
CA ASN A 252 -3.10 0.68 37.44
C ASN A 252 -1.94 1.65 37.17
N SER A 253 -1.50 2.39 38.19
CA SER A 253 -0.36 3.32 38.06
C SER A 253 0.94 2.62 37.67
N ASP A 254 1.07 1.34 37.99
CA ASP A 254 2.24 0.52 37.68
C ASP A 254 2.05 -0.27 36.35
N GLY A 255 0.91 -0.10 35.69
CA GLY A 255 0.53 -0.84 34.49
C GLY A 255 0.21 -2.32 34.77
N ALA A 256 0.30 -3.13 33.72
CA ALA A 256 0.19 -4.60 33.79
C ALA A 256 1.43 -5.25 33.16
N LEU A 257 1.89 -6.35 33.75
CA LEU A 257 3.10 -7.07 33.31
C LEU A 257 4.35 -6.17 33.17
N GLY A 258 4.43 -5.10 33.97
CA GLY A 258 5.53 -4.13 33.92
C GLY A 258 5.48 -3.14 32.76
N VAL A 259 4.36 -3.10 32.01
CA VAL A 259 4.12 -2.18 30.90
C VAL A 259 3.04 -1.19 31.27
N LEU A 260 3.40 0.10 31.30
CA LEU A 260 2.51 1.21 31.63
C LEU A 260 1.38 1.35 30.59
N ASP A 261 0.23 1.84 31.03
CA ASP A 261 -0.88 2.22 30.14
C ASP A 261 -0.40 3.23 29.08
N GLY A 262 -0.78 3.00 27.81
CA GLY A 262 -0.44 3.86 26.69
C GLY A 262 1.02 3.78 26.21
N ALA A 263 1.86 2.94 26.81
CA ALA A 263 3.22 2.70 26.33
C ALA A 263 3.19 1.96 24.98
N SER A 264 4.13 2.24 24.08
CA SER A 264 4.30 1.46 22.85
C SER A 264 4.54 -0.01 23.19
N PHE A 265 3.82 -0.90 22.51
CA PHE A 265 3.92 -2.34 22.73
C PHE A 265 3.56 -3.10 21.46
N VAL A 266 4.41 -4.06 21.07
CA VAL A 266 4.18 -4.94 19.93
C VAL A 266 3.83 -6.33 20.44
N PRO A 267 2.63 -6.86 20.16
CA PRO A 267 2.22 -8.17 20.63
C PRO A 267 3.02 -9.29 19.96
N THR A 268 3.39 -10.29 20.75
CA THR A 268 4.09 -11.49 20.26
C THR A 268 3.44 -12.81 20.65
N GLY A 269 2.50 -12.77 21.60
CA GLY A 269 1.81 -13.96 22.07
C GLY A 269 0.35 -14.03 21.64
N GLN A 270 -0.42 -14.73 22.47
CA GLN A 270 -1.79 -15.11 22.15
C GLN A 270 -2.81 -14.34 22.99
N TYR A 271 -3.89 -13.94 22.33
CA TYR A 271 -5.06 -13.31 22.90
C TYR A 271 -6.28 -14.20 22.65
N ILE A 272 -7.40 -13.88 23.27
CA ILE A 272 -8.64 -14.65 23.09
C ILE A 272 -9.88 -13.78 22.94
N ARG A 273 -9.76 -12.48 23.23
CA ARG A 273 -10.87 -11.54 23.12
C ARG A 273 -10.48 -10.36 22.24
N VAL A 274 -11.37 -10.07 21.30
CA VAL A 274 -11.42 -8.79 20.61
C VAL A 274 -12.34 -7.86 21.39
N GLN A 275 -11.91 -6.64 21.65
CA GLN A 275 -12.77 -5.58 22.18
C GLN A 275 -12.70 -4.38 21.25
N MET A 276 -13.84 -3.79 20.92
CA MET A 276 -13.92 -2.64 20.04
C MET A 276 -14.68 -1.51 20.71
N PHE A 277 -14.14 -0.30 20.62
CA PHE A 277 -14.81 0.94 20.99
C PHE A 277 -15.10 1.74 19.73
N ILE A 278 -16.32 2.28 19.63
CA ILE A 278 -16.76 3.09 18.50
C ILE A 278 -16.98 4.52 19.02
N GLY A 279 -16.11 5.45 18.62
CA GLY A 279 -16.11 6.80 19.16
C GLY A 279 -15.53 6.94 20.57
N PRO A 280 -14.43 6.26 20.97
CA PRO A 280 -13.91 6.37 22.34
C PRO A 280 -13.54 7.83 22.66
N GLY A 281 -14.16 8.37 23.71
CA GLY A 281 -14.07 9.77 24.14
C GLY A 281 -15.31 10.61 23.81
N ASP A 282 -16.19 10.13 22.94
CA ASP A 282 -17.35 10.85 22.41
C ASP A 282 -18.65 10.05 22.60
N ASP A 283 -19.77 10.76 22.76
CA ASP A 283 -21.10 10.15 22.84
C ASP A 283 -21.62 9.90 21.41
N VAL A 284 -21.44 8.67 20.90
CA VAL A 284 -21.79 8.29 19.53
C VAL A 284 -23.03 7.39 19.50
N SER A 285 -24.14 7.89 18.96
CA SER A 285 -25.33 7.09 18.66
C SER A 285 -25.33 6.63 17.20
N GLY A 286 -25.70 5.38 16.94
CA GLY A 286 -25.82 4.88 15.56
C GLY A 286 -25.95 3.37 15.47
N THR A 287 -26.14 2.91 14.24
CA THR A 287 -26.07 1.50 13.88
C THR A 287 -24.85 1.31 13.00
N PHE A 288 -24.03 0.33 13.33
CA PHE A 288 -22.80 -0.03 12.63
C PHE A 288 -22.84 -1.52 12.30
N TYR A 289 -22.01 -1.94 11.35
CA TYR A 289 -21.89 -3.35 10.99
C TYR A 289 -20.43 -3.78 10.95
N LEU A 290 -20.18 -5.00 11.38
CA LEU A 290 -18.86 -5.63 11.35
C LEU A 290 -18.96 -6.95 10.59
N ASP A 291 -18.02 -7.17 9.69
CA ASP A 291 -17.85 -8.42 8.95
C ASP A 291 -16.36 -8.81 8.84
N ASP A 292 -16.08 -10.06 8.47
CA ASP A 292 -14.78 -10.57 8.03
C ASP A 292 -13.58 -10.26 8.95
N VAL A 293 -13.73 -10.41 10.26
CA VAL A 293 -12.62 -10.18 11.21
C VAL A 293 -11.59 -11.30 11.10
N GLY A 294 -10.37 -10.94 10.72
CA GLY A 294 -9.25 -11.85 10.53
C GLY A 294 -9.32 -12.68 9.25
N VAL A 295 -10.16 -12.30 8.29
CA VAL A 295 -10.18 -12.91 6.96
C VAL A 295 -9.03 -12.35 6.13
N CYS A 296 -8.31 -13.25 5.46
CA CYS A 296 -7.31 -12.88 4.47
C CYS A 296 -7.95 -12.67 3.09
N PRO A 297 -7.51 -11.65 2.32
CA PRO A 297 -7.92 -11.47 0.92
C PRO A 297 -7.45 -12.63 0.02
#